data_AF-A0A455SWZ2-F1
#
_entry.id   AF-A0A455SWZ2-F1
#
_cell.length_a   1.000
_cell.length_b   1.000
_cell.length_c   1.000
_cell.angle_alpha   90.00
_cell.angle_beta   90.00
_cell.angle_gamma   90.00
#
_symmetry.space_group_name_H-M   'P 1'
#
loop_
_entity.id
_entity.type
_entity.pdbx_description
1 polymer ?
#
loop_
_entity_poly.entity_id
_entity_poly.type
_entity_poly.pdbx_seq_one_letter_code
_entity_poly.pdbx_strand_id
1 'polypeptide(L)'
;MTQLARVTGLSPFHLAHTFHQVMGLPPHAYLNQLRLEQAKQLLLAGHPIATVAYAVGCADQSHLTRQFKRIYGVTPGQVLYHCKNRQD
;
A
#
# COMPACT_ATOMS: atom_id res chain seq x y z
N MET A 1 -2.57 4.48 -14.62
CA MET A 1 -2.40 3.59 -15.79
C MET A 1 -2.22 4.36 -17.08
N THR A 2 -2.97 5.45 -17.30
CA THR A 2 -2.90 6.31 -18.48
C THR A 2 -1.50 6.87 -18.76
N GLN A 3 -0.71 7.14 -17.72
CA GLN A 3 0.67 7.63 -17.86
C GLN A 3 1.65 6.53 -18.31
N LEU A 4 1.56 5.32 -17.73
CA LEU A 4 2.37 4.17 -18.14
C LEU A 4 1.99 3.69 -19.56
N ALA A 5 0.70 3.61 -19.87
CA ALA A 5 0.20 3.29 -21.20
C ALA A 5 0.74 4.24 -22.29
N ARG A 6 0.83 5.54 -21.98
CA ARG A 6 1.44 6.54 -22.87
C ARG A 6 2.93 6.29 -23.11
N VAL A 7 3.66 5.83 -22.11
CA VAL A 7 5.11 5.59 -22.22
C VAL A 7 5.41 4.25 -22.92
N THR A 8 4.51 3.26 -22.85
CA THR A 8 4.71 1.93 -23.45
C THR A 8 4.06 1.75 -24.83
N GLY A 9 3.30 2.72 -25.33
CA GLY A 9 2.57 2.62 -26.61
C GLY A 9 1.41 1.61 -26.62
N LEU A 10 1.03 1.08 -25.45
CA LEU A 10 -0.06 0.11 -25.30
C LEU A 10 -1.32 0.80 -24.83
N SER A 11 -2.49 0.32 -25.24
CA SER A 11 -3.74 0.79 -24.64
C SER A 11 -3.75 0.44 -23.14
N PRO A 12 -4.39 1.28 -22.28
CA PRO A 12 -4.46 1.01 -20.84
C PRO A 12 -5.03 -0.37 -20.50
N PHE A 13 -5.97 -0.85 -21.32
CA PHE A 13 -6.57 -2.18 -21.19
C PHE A 13 -5.56 -3.28 -21.50
N HIS A 14 -4.82 -3.17 -22.60
CA HIS A 14 -3.80 -4.14 -22.98
C HIS A 14 -2.70 -4.22 -21.91
N LEU A 15 -2.23 -3.06 -21.44
CA LEU A 15 -1.24 -2.99 -20.35
C LEU A 15 -1.75 -3.63 -19.06
N ALA A 16 -3.00 -3.37 -18.66
CA ALA A 16 -3.58 -3.97 -17.46
C ALA A 16 -3.73 -5.48 -17.57
N HIS A 17 -4.14 -5.96 -18.74
CA HIS A 17 -4.29 -7.39 -19.02
C HIS A 17 -2.93 -8.10 -19.00
N THR A 18 -1.95 -7.61 -19.76
CA THR A 18 -0.60 -8.20 -19.82
C THR A 18 0.07 -8.15 -18.44
N PHE A 19 -0.07 -7.06 -17.70
CA PHE A 19 0.46 -6.97 -16.34
C PHE A 19 -0.18 -8.02 -15.42
N HIS A 20 -1.51 -8.21 -15.49
CA HIS A 20 -2.20 -9.22 -14.69
C HIS A 20 -1.74 -10.63 -15.06
N GLN A 21 -1.54 -10.95 -16.35
CA GLN A 21 -1.03 -12.24 -16.79
C GLN A 21 0.36 -12.55 -16.20
N VAL A 22 1.22 -11.53 -16.07
CA VAL A 22 2.59 -11.70 -15.53
C VAL A 22 2.63 -11.68 -14.01
N MET A 23 1.86 -10.79 -13.37
CA MET A 23 1.98 -10.48 -11.94
C MET A 23 0.87 -11.11 -11.08
N GLY A 24 -0.13 -11.75 -11.70
CA GLY A 24 -1.28 -12.36 -11.03
C GLY A 24 -2.31 -11.36 -10.46
N LEU A 25 -2.02 -10.06 -10.52
CA LEU A 25 -2.87 -9.00 -9.96
C LEU A 25 -3.01 -7.83 -10.94
N PRO A 26 -4.17 -7.16 -11.00
CA PRO A 26 -4.29 -5.92 -11.74
C PRO A 26 -3.31 -4.85 -11.18
N PRO A 27 -2.79 -3.95 -12.03
CA PRO A 27 -1.79 -2.95 -11.62
C PRO A 27 -2.18 -2.11 -10.41
N HIS A 28 -3.46 -1.71 -10.30
CA HIS A 28 -3.93 -0.91 -9.18
C HIS A 28 -3.90 -1.69 -7.85
N ALA A 29 -4.22 -3.00 -7.89
CA ALA A 29 -4.20 -3.87 -6.72
C ALA A 29 -2.75 -4.12 -6.28
N TYR A 30 -1.87 -4.37 -7.25
CA TYR A 30 -0.44 -4.52 -6.99
C TYR A 30 0.19 -3.26 -6.37
N LEU A 31 -0.11 -2.07 -6.90
CA LEU A 31 0.38 -0.81 -6.33
C LEU A 31 -0.12 -0.60 -4.89
N ASN A 32 -1.38 -0.92 -4.61
CA ASN A 32 -1.92 -0.86 -3.26
C ASN A 32 -1.21 -1.83 -2.31
N GLN A 33 -0.88 -3.05 -2.77
CA GLN A 33 -0.12 -4.00 -1.98
C GLN A 33 1.29 -3.47 -1.66
N LEU A 34 2.00 -2.91 -2.64
CA LEU A 34 3.31 -2.29 -2.41
C LEU A 34 3.25 -1.15 -1.40
N ARG A 35 2.25 -0.27 -1.52
CA ARG A 35 2.04 0.85 -0.58
C ARG A 35 1.78 0.37 0.84
N LEU A 36 0.97 -0.67 0.99
CA LEU A 36 0.65 -1.25 2.30
C LEU A 36 1.85 -1.98 2.92
N GLU A 37 2.69 -2.63 2.11
CA GLU A 37 3.93 -3.21 2.60
C GLU A 37 4.89 -2.12 3.09
N GLN A 38 5.04 -1.03 2.34
CA GLN A 38 5.81 0.13 2.79
C GLN A 38 5.23 0.73 4.09
N ALA A 39 3.90 0.83 4.20
CA ALA A 39 3.24 1.32 5.40
C ALA A 39 3.59 0.45 6.62
N LYS A 40 3.55 -0.87 6.45
CA LYS A 40 3.92 -1.84 7.49
C LYS A 40 5.37 -1.64 7.94
N GLN A 41 6.32 -1.49 7.02
CA GLN A 41 7.72 -1.24 7.37
C GLN A 41 7.90 0.04 8.19
N LEU A 42 7.23 1.13 7.80
CA LEU A 42 7.30 2.40 8.54
C LEU A 42 6.65 2.32 9.93
N LEU A 43 5.53 1.59 10.05
CA LEU A 43 4.89 1.35 11.35
C LEU A 43 5.78 0.51 12.27
N LEU A 44 6.46 -0.51 11.70
CA LEU A 44 7.42 -1.33 12.43
C LEU A 44 8.64 -0.54 12.90
N ALA A 45 9.03 0.49 12.14
CA ALA A 45 10.05 1.46 12.53
C ALA A 45 9.57 2.50 13.56
N GLY A 46 8.31 2.43 14.02
CA GLY A 46 7.78 3.29 15.06
C GLY A 46 7.20 4.63 14.57
N HIS A 47 7.06 4.84 13.26
CA HIS A 47 6.53 6.10 12.74
C HIS A 47 5.04 6.31 13.08
N PRO A 48 4.60 7.56 13.34
CA PRO A 48 3.20 7.87 13.60
C PRO A 48 2.29 7.50 12.42
N ILE A 49 1.13 6.91 12.71
CA ILE A 49 0.20 6.39 11.68
C ILE A 49 -0.22 7.49 10.68
N ALA A 50 -0.47 8.72 11.15
CA ALA A 50 -0.83 9.83 10.28
C ALA A 50 0.28 10.17 9.26
N THR A 51 1.54 10.19 9.72
CA THR A 51 2.72 10.40 8.86
C THR A 51 2.85 9.26 7.84
N VAL A 52 2.65 8.02 8.28
CA VAL A 52 2.69 6.84 7.39
C VAL A 52 1.61 6.92 6.32
N ALA A 53 0.38 7.30 6.69
CA ALA A 53 -0.73 7.44 5.75
C ALA A 53 -0.40 8.42 4.61
N TYR A 54 0.16 9.58 4.96
CA TYR A 54 0.61 10.55 3.97
C TYR A 54 1.76 10.00 3.10
N ALA A 55 2.76 9.39 3.72
CA ALA A 55 3.95 8.87 3.03
C ALA A 55 3.61 7.80 1.97
N VAL A 56 2.59 6.97 2.22
CA VAL A 56 2.17 5.91 1.28
C VAL A 56 1.06 6.35 0.32
N GLY A 57 0.68 7.63 0.36
CA GLY A 57 -0.31 8.23 -0.53
C GLY A 57 -1.76 7.87 -0.20
N CYS A 58 -2.08 7.60 1.06
CA CYS A 58 -3.46 7.54 1.54
C CYS A 58 -4.02 8.95 1.72
N ALA A 59 -5.31 9.13 1.42
CA ALA A 59 -5.99 10.41 1.60
C ALA A 59 -5.98 10.88 3.06
N ASP A 60 -6.11 9.94 3.99
CA ASP A 60 -6.08 10.18 5.43
C ASP A 60 -5.72 8.89 6.20
N GLN A 61 -5.56 9.02 7.52
CA GLN A 61 -5.29 7.91 8.43
C GLN A 61 -6.39 6.84 8.46
N SER A 62 -7.66 7.23 8.31
CA SER A 62 -8.79 6.30 8.30
C SER A 62 -8.78 5.43 7.05
N HIS A 63 -8.41 6.00 5.90
CA HIS A 63 -8.21 5.28 4.65
C HIS A 63 -7.11 4.22 4.80
N LEU A 64 -5.96 4.60 5.35
CA LEU A 64 -4.88 3.64 5.66
C LEU A 64 -5.40 2.54 6.59
N THR A 65 -6.10 2.89 7.66
CA THR A 65 -6.59 1.92 8.67
C THR A 65 -7.53 0.90 8.05
N ARG A 66 -8.48 1.33 7.21
CA ARG A 66 -9.43 0.44 6.53
C ARG A 66 -8.71 -0.52 5.57
N GLN A 67 -7.79 0.01 4.76
CA GLN A 67 -7.04 -0.80 3.79
C GLN A 67 -6.09 -1.78 4.49
N PHE A 68 -5.37 -1.33 5.51
CA PHE A 68 -4.42 -2.13 6.27
C PHE A 68 -5.13 -3.28 7.00
N LYS A 69 -6.25 -3.01 7.68
CA LYS A 69 -7.05 -4.06 8.32
C LYS A 69 -7.61 -5.06 7.31
N ARG A 70 -8.05 -4.60 6.14
CA ARG A 70 -8.55 -5.48 5.09
C ARG A 70 -7.48 -6.45 4.58
N ILE A 71 -6.23 -6.01 4.46
CA ILE A 71 -5.15 -6.81 3.89
C ILE A 71 -4.40 -7.64 4.93
N TYR A 72 -4.14 -7.09 6.12
CA TYR A 72 -3.32 -7.73 7.16
C TYR A 72 -4.12 -8.25 8.36
N GLY A 73 -5.43 -8.03 8.41
CA GLY A 73 -6.31 -8.47 9.51
C GLY A 73 -6.17 -7.67 10.81
N VAL A 74 -5.11 -6.87 10.95
CA VAL A 74 -4.80 -6.03 12.12
C VAL A 74 -4.82 -4.55 11.75
N THR A 75 -4.94 -3.67 12.74
CA THR A 75 -4.88 -2.23 12.54
C THR A 75 -3.44 -1.70 12.59
N PRO A 76 -3.14 -0.55 11.95
CA PRO A 76 -1.84 0.11 12.10
C PRO A 76 -1.46 0.40 13.56
N GLY A 77 -2.45 0.76 14.39
CA GLY A 77 -2.24 1.04 15.82
C GLY A 77 -1.79 -0.18 16.61
N GLN A 78 -2.32 -1.37 16.29
CA GLN A 78 -1.85 -2.61 16.91
C GLN A 78 -0.39 -2.89 16.53
N VAL A 79 0.00 -2.74 15.26
CA VAL A 79 1.40 -2.92 14.84
C VAL A 79 2.31 -1.94 15.57
N LEU A 80 1.93 -0.66 15.62
CA LEU A 80 2.72 0.39 16.26
C LEU A 80 2.88 0.18 17.77
N TYR A 81 1.83 -0.26 18.46
CA TYR A 81 1.86 -0.58 19.88
C TYR A 81 2.90 -1.66 20.20
N HIS A 82 2.91 -2.76 19.43
CA HIS A 82 3.89 -3.84 19.62
C HIS A 82 5.33 -3.39 19.33
N CYS A 83 5.53 -2.36 18.51
CA CYS A 83 6.87 -1.85 18.23
C CYS A 83 7.38 -0.94 19.35
N LYS A 84 6.51 -0.10 19.90
CA LYS A 84 6.85 0.73 21.07
C LYS A 84 7.21 -0.13 22.27
N ASN A 85 6.41 -1.16 22.56
CA ASN A 85 6.64 -2.06 23.70
C ASN A 85 7.88 -2.97 23.55
N ARG A 86 8.50 -3.06 22.37
CA ARG A 86 9.76 -3.81 22.17
C ARG A 86 11.00 -2.95 22.40
N GLN A 87 10.83 -1.63 22.55
CA GLN A 87 11.90 -0.67 22.75
C GLN A 87 12.05 -0.26 24.24
N ASP A 88 11.18 -0.77 25.11
CA ASP A 88 11.27 -0.75 26.57
C ASP A 88 11.89 -2.07 27.10
#